data_AF-A0A4Q2Y2Z0-F1
#
_entry.id   AF-A0A4Q2Y2Z0-F1
#
_cell.length_a   1.000
_cell.length_b   1.000
_cell.length_c   1.000
_cell.angle_alpha   90.00
_cell.angle_beta   90.00
_cell.angle_gamma   90.00
#
_symmetry.space_group_name_H-M   'P 1'
#
loop_
_entity.id
_entity.type
_entity.pdbx_description
1 polymer ?
#
loop_
_entity_poly.entity_id
_entity_poly.type
_entity_poly.pdbx_seq_one_letter_code
_entity_poly.pdbx_strand_id
1 'polypeptide(L)' 'TQEMLDFCAEHHIVSDIEMINIQQINEAYERLLKSDVKYRFVIDMASLKN' A
#
# COMPACT_ATOMS: atom_id res chain seq x y z
N THR A 1 -12.59 -12.10 -10.58
CA THR A 1 -11.87 -11.23 -9.63
C THR A 1 -12.72 -10.87 -8.43
N GLN A 2 -14.03 -10.66 -8.59
CA GLN A 2 -14.96 -10.44 -7.48
C GLN A 2 -14.91 -11.58 -6.44
N GLU A 3 -14.95 -12.84 -6.86
CA GLU A 3 -14.91 -14.01 -5.96
C GLU A 3 -13.69 -14.03 -5.00
N MET A 4 -12.52 -13.58 -5.47
CA MET A 4 -11.32 -13.52 -4.64
C MET A 4 -11.41 -12.39 -3.60
N LEU A 5 -11.97 -11.24 -3.97
CA LEU A 5 -12.16 -10.11 -3.06
C LEU A 5 -13.20 -10.45 -1.99
N ASP A 6 -14.29 -11.11 -2.38
CA ASP A 6 -15.34 -11.54 -1.46
C ASP A 6 -14.80 -12.56 -0.45
N PHE A 7 -14.02 -13.54 -0.91
CA PHE A 7 -13.33 -14.50 -0.05
C PHE A 7 -12.39 -13.80 0.94
N CYS A 8 -11.56 -12.86 0.47
CA CYS A 8 -10.65 -12.12 1.34
C CYS A 8 -11.42 -11.29 2.39
N ALA A 9 -12.54 -10.68 2.02
CA ALA A 9 -13.39 -9.92 2.94
C ALA A 9 -14.05 -10.83 4.00
N GLU A 10 -14.61 -11.98 3.59
CA GLU A 10 -15.23 -12.94 4.50
C GLU A 10 -14.23 -13.51 5.52
N HIS A 11 -13.03 -13.85 5.05
CA HIS A 11 -11.98 -14.45 5.87
C HIS A 11 -11.04 -13.45 6.56
N HIS A 12 -11.34 -12.14 6.47
CA HIS A 12 -10.51 -11.07 7.04
C HIS A 12 -9.04 -11.14 6.58
N ILE A 13 -8.82 -11.54 5.33
CA ILE A 13 -7.50 -11.60 4.71
C ILE A 13 -7.14 -10.20 4.25
N VAL A 14 -6.27 -9.55 5.02
CA VAL A 14 -5.76 -8.21 4.73
C VAL A 14 -4.25 -8.26 4.53
N SER A 15 -3.73 -7.31 3.75
CA SER A 15 -2.28 -7.11 3.64
C SER A 15 -1.80 -6.21 4.77
N ASP A 16 -0.64 -6.53 5.32
CA ASP A 16 0.15 -5.54 6.05
C ASP A 16 0.67 -4.50 5.06
N ILE A 17 0.44 -3.22 5.38
CA ILE A 17 0.79 -2.11 4.51
C ILE A 17 1.47 -1.00 5.30
N GLU A 18 2.31 -0.25 4.59
CA GLU A 18 2.80 1.05 5.01
C GLU A 18 2.14 2.12 4.14
N MET A 19 1.27 2.92 4.75
CA MET A 19 0.57 4.01 4.06
C MET A 19 1.51 5.21 3.91
N ILE A 20 1.61 5.76 2.71
CA ILE A 20 2.42 6.96 2.41
C ILE A 20 1.57 8.05 1.75
N ASN A 21 1.92 9.30 2.00
CA ASN A 21 1.38 10.41 1.21
C ASN A 21 2.05 10.45 -0.17
N ILE A 22 1.37 11.03 -1.15
CA ILE A 22 1.88 11.12 -2.52
C ILE A 22 3.19 11.93 -2.61
N GLN A 23 3.41 12.88 -1.70
CA GLN A 23 4.65 13.65 -1.65
C GLN A 23 5.87 12.81 -1.21
N GLN A 24 5.65 11.63 -0.63
CA GLN A 24 6.71 10.74 -0.11
C GLN A 24 7.12 9.66 -1.11
N ILE A 25 6.61 9.69 -2.35
CA ILE A 25 6.81 8.61 -3.32
C ILE A 25 8.29 8.33 -3.63
N ASN A 26 9.13 9.35 -3.73
CA ASN A 26 10.54 9.19 -4.04
C ASN A 26 11.30 8.51 -2.89
N GLU A 27 11.01 8.91 -1.65
CA GLU A 27 11.60 8.30 -0.45
C GLU A 27 11.18 6.83 -0.31
N ALA A 28 9.89 6.54 -0.48
CA ALA A 28 9.37 5.18 -0.45
C ALA A 28 9.98 4.29 -1.55
N TYR A 29 10.24 4.86 -2.73
CA TYR A 29 10.90 4.15 -3.83
C TYR A 29 12.37 3.81 -3.50
N GLU A 30 13.12 4.74 -2.91
CA GLU A 30 14.49 4.46 -2.46
C GLU A 30 14.54 3.36 -1.38
N ARG A 31 13.57 3.36 -0.45
CA ARG A 31 13.45 2.33 0.58
C ARG A 31 13.10 0.97 -0.02
N LEU A 32 12.20 0.93 -0.99
CA LEU A 32 11.88 -0.27 -1.75
C LEU A 32 13.12 -0.88 -2.43
N LEU A 33 13.95 -0.06 -3.07
CA LEU A 33 15.21 -0.51 -3.70
C LEU A 33 16.20 -1.11 -2.69
N LYS A 34 16.18 -0.62 -1.45
CA LYS A 34 16.99 -1.14 -0.34
C LYS A 34 16.35 -2.34 0.38
N SER A 35 15.20 -2.83 -0.09
CA SER A 35 14.37 -3.83 0.59
C SER A 35 13.92 -3.41 2.00
N ASP A 36 13.93 -2.11 2.29
CA ASP A 36 13.48 -1.51 3.55
C ASP A 36 11.97 -1.23 3.50
N VAL A 37 11.19 -2.29 3.33
CA VAL A 37 9.72 -2.22 3.27
C VAL A 37 9.11 -3.36 4.07
N LYS A 38 8.07 -3.05 4.85
CA LYS A 38 7.22 -4.07 5.45
C LYS A 38 6.14 -4.47 4.45
N TYR A 39 6.47 -5.44 3.61
CA TYR A 39 5.61 -6.06 2.58
C TYR A 39 5.15 -5.13 1.45
N ARG A 40 4.35 -4.09 1.71
CA ARG A 40 3.75 -3.23 0.67
C ARG A 40 3.64 -1.78 1.09
N PHE A 41 4.04 -0.87 0.21
CA PHE A 41 3.65 0.53 0.30
C PHE A 41 2.29 0.74 -0.38
N VAL A 42 1.41 1.54 0.24
CA VAL A 42 0.14 1.99 -0.35
C VAL A 42 0.12 3.51 -0.33
N ILE A 43 -0.17 4.13 -1.46
CA ILE A 43 -0.24 5.59 -1.58
C ILE A 43 -1.67 6.02 -1.25
N ASP A 44 -1.81 6.92 -0.27
CA ASP A 44 -3.09 7.56 -0.01
C ASP A 44 -3.36 8.63 -1.08
N MET A 45 -4.28 8.35 -1.99
CA MET A 45 -4.67 9.29 -3.04
C MET A 45 -5.41 10.53 -2.51
N ALA A 46 -5.98 10.48 -1.30
CA ALA A 46 -6.57 11.67 -0.68
C ALA A 46 -5.52 12.71 -0.27
N SER A 47 -4.25 12.32 -0.18
CA SER A 47 -3.12 13.23 0.06
C SER A 47 -2.74 14.08 -1.17
N LEU A 48 -3.31 13.77 -2.34
CA LEU A 48 -3.17 14.60 -3.54
C LEU A 48 -4.01 15.87 -3.36
N LYS A 49 -3.35 16.96 -2.94
CA LYS A 49 -3.94 18.30 -2.93
C LYS A 49 -3.62 18.99 -4.26
N ASN A 50 -4.66 19.53 -4.90
CA ASN A 50 -4.56 20.38 -6.08
C ASN A 50 -4.02 21.77 -5.73
#